data_AF-A0A6I1NJR9-F1
#
_entry.id   AF-A0A6I1NJR9-F1
#
_cell.length_a   1.000
_cell.length_b   1.000
_cell.length_c   1.000
_cell.angle_alpha   90.00
_cell.angle_beta   90.00
_cell.angle_gamma   90.00
#
_symmetry.space_group_name_H-M   'P 1'
#
loop_
_entity.id
_entity.type
_entity.pdbx_description
1 polymer ?
#
loop_
_entity_poly.entity_id
_entity_poly.type
_entity_poly.pdbx_seq_one_letter_code
_entity_poly.pdbx_strand_id
1 'polypeptide(L)'
;MAKFEWTEESTALLGTMPDAKLAKQLGLHSKTVQKKRNSLGITPYLSRADWSEANVALLGTMADGDLAKLLGIGSSSVAQKRWELGVVCYGPPKTKAVIPASVDSDLGKLSDAVIAKSIGVSVNSIAVYRRKRGISRTCVHTHGNKLGIDEAPRTPTSCAAMVKKKRNSIGLGPANLSTVWTDATIALLGTMSDTKLAKHLGVHSQTVLRKRIRLEISPYVPRADWSEENVALLGTMTDGDLAKLLGIGSTGVARKRWELGVDCYGPPRTKVVIPVSVDSDLGKLSDSVIAKSIGVCSSTIATYRRKRGVVPIMLQKFEWTVERTALLGTVADSNLAKQFGLHTTTVQRKRNSLGIAPYGPLHDWSEANVALLGTMPDAKVAKLLGLRPLTVKNKRYSLGIAAHNSNAYWSEANVALLGTMTDAKLAQQLGLHLITVQRKRYSLGIASFAPTGRKRA
;
A
#
# COMPACT_ATOMS: atom_id res chain seq x y z
N MET A 1 -0.92 44.93 1.36
CA MET A 1 -2.14 44.39 0.73
C MET A 1 -3.21 44.29 1.79
N ALA A 2 -4.33 45.00 1.61
CA ALA A 2 -5.43 45.00 2.57
C ALA A 2 -5.93 43.56 2.81
N LYS A 3 -6.01 43.15 4.06
CA LYS A 3 -6.50 41.83 4.47
C LYS A 3 -8.01 41.87 4.32
N PHE A 4 -8.57 41.07 3.43
CA PHE A 4 -10.02 41.01 3.24
C PHE A 4 -10.71 40.63 4.54
N GLU A 5 -11.63 41.47 4.99
CA GLU A 5 -12.44 41.24 6.18
C GLU A 5 -13.73 40.51 5.81
N TRP A 6 -14.02 39.44 6.54
CA TRP A 6 -15.21 38.63 6.31
C TRP A 6 -16.40 39.27 7.00
N THR A 7 -17.28 39.90 6.22
CA THR A 7 -18.59 40.41 6.68
C THR A 7 -19.59 39.27 6.88
N GLU A 8 -20.66 39.50 7.67
CA GLU A 8 -21.73 38.51 7.87
C GLU A 8 -22.32 38.04 6.53
N GLU A 9 -22.56 38.97 5.60
CA GLU A 9 -23.03 38.69 4.24
C GLU A 9 -22.09 37.75 3.47
N SER A 10 -20.78 38.03 3.49
CA SER A 10 -19.78 37.20 2.81
C SER A 10 -19.65 35.80 3.43
N THR A 11 -19.91 35.68 4.74
CA THR A 11 -19.90 34.39 5.44
C THR A 11 -21.15 33.58 5.19
N ALA A 12 -22.32 34.21 5.04
CA ALA A 12 -23.58 33.54 4.72
C ALA A 12 -23.56 32.89 3.33
N LEU A 13 -22.74 33.41 2.41
CA LEU A 13 -22.56 32.85 1.06
C LEU A 13 -21.65 31.59 1.04
N LEU A 14 -20.92 31.29 2.13
CA LEU A 14 -20.06 30.11 2.18
C LEU A 14 -20.92 28.83 2.19
N GLY A 15 -20.73 27.96 1.19
CA GLY A 15 -21.46 26.69 1.08
C GLY A 15 -22.78 26.77 0.29
N THR A 16 -23.23 27.96 -0.12
CA THR A 16 -24.43 28.13 -0.99
C THR A 16 -24.10 28.05 -2.48
N MET A 17 -22.83 28.24 -2.84
CA MET A 17 -22.32 28.13 -4.21
C MET A 17 -20.86 27.63 -4.21
N PRO A 18 -20.31 27.19 -5.36
CA PRO A 18 -18.94 26.69 -5.42
C PRO A 18 -17.91 27.73 -4.94
N ASP A 19 -16.91 27.29 -4.14
CA ASP A 19 -15.86 28.16 -3.57
C ASP A 19 -15.15 29.03 -4.63
N ALA A 20 -15.05 28.55 -5.88
CA ALA A 20 -14.45 29.30 -6.99
C ALA A 20 -15.33 30.45 -7.50
N LYS A 21 -16.66 30.32 -7.47
CA LYS A 21 -17.61 31.35 -7.91
C LYS A 21 -17.70 32.46 -6.86
N LEU A 22 -17.81 32.07 -5.58
CA LEU A 22 -17.78 33.01 -4.46
C LEU A 22 -16.46 33.79 -4.41
N ALA A 23 -15.32 33.11 -4.66
CA ALA A 23 -14.03 33.76 -4.73
C ALA A 23 -13.95 34.84 -5.81
N LYS A 24 -14.52 34.60 -7.00
CA LYS A 24 -14.61 35.62 -8.06
C LYS A 24 -15.49 36.80 -7.65
N GLN A 25 -16.62 36.56 -6.99
CA GLN A 25 -17.52 37.62 -6.52
C GLN A 25 -16.89 38.50 -5.44
N LEU A 26 -16.06 37.93 -4.57
CA LEU A 26 -15.40 38.66 -3.49
C LEU A 26 -14.00 39.20 -3.86
N GLY A 27 -13.55 39.01 -5.11
CA GLY A 27 -12.19 39.39 -5.54
C GLY A 27 -11.08 38.61 -4.84
N LEU A 28 -11.36 37.39 -4.37
CA LEU A 28 -10.45 36.55 -3.59
C LEU A 28 -9.93 35.35 -4.39
N HIS A 29 -8.89 34.72 -3.84
CA HIS A 29 -8.42 33.42 -4.32
C HIS A 29 -9.29 32.29 -3.73
N SER A 30 -9.64 31.29 -4.55
CA SER A 30 -10.53 30.15 -4.16
C SER A 30 -10.09 29.43 -2.88
N LYS A 31 -8.78 29.27 -2.66
CA LYS A 31 -8.20 28.70 -1.44
C LYS A 31 -8.51 29.51 -0.17
N THR A 32 -8.67 30.83 -0.26
CA THR A 32 -9.00 31.69 0.89
C THR A 32 -10.42 31.43 1.36
N VAL A 33 -11.35 31.34 0.41
CA VAL A 33 -12.75 30.97 0.65
C VAL A 33 -12.85 29.54 1.21
N GLN A 34 -12.11 28.59 0.62
CA GLN A 34 -12.06 27.20 1.10
C GLN A 34 -11.54 27.10 2.55
N LYS A 35 -10.50 27.85 2.90
CA LYS A 35 -9.97 27.89 4.28
C LYS A 35 -10.99 28.44 5.26
N LYS A 36 -11.67 29.54 4.92
CA LYS A 36 -12.72 30.12 5.76
C LYS A 36 -13.91 29.16 5.91
N ARG A 37 -14.40 28.57 4.81
CA ARG A 37 -15.46 27.55 4.82
C ARG A 37 -15.10 26.37 5.73
N ASN A 38 -13.90 25.82 5.59
CA ASN A 38 -13.41 24.72 6.42
C ASN A 38 -13.25 25.11 7.90
N SER A 39 -12.84 26.36 8.19
CA SER A 39 -12.72 26.85 9.57
C SER A 39 -14.07 26.99 10.27
N LEU A 40 -15.14 27.24 9.50
CA LEU A 40 -16.52 27.29 9.98
C LEU A 40 -17.23 25.93 9.94
N GLY A 41 -16.54 24.86 9.51
CA GLY A 41 -17.11 23.52 9.44
C GLY A 41 -18.19 23.35 8.36
N ILE A 42 -18.35 24.32 7.46
CA ILE A 42 -19.38 24.30 6.41
C ILE A 42 -18.94 23.31 5.33
N THR A 43 -19.84 22.39 4.95
CA THR A 43 -19.57 21.44 3.86
C THR A 43 -19.38 22.17 2.53
N PRO A 44 -18.49 21.70 1.63
CA PRO A 44 -18.35 22.30 0.32
C PRO A 44 -19.70 22.23 -0.42
N TYR A 45 -20.04 23.28 -1.15
CA TYR A 45 -21.20 23.25 -2.04
C TYR A 45 -21.02 22.09 -3.03
N LEU A 46 -21.81 21.04 -2.85
CA LEU A 46 -21.92 19.95 -3.80
C LEU A 46 -22.93 20.41 -4.84
N SER A 47 -22.45 20.91 -5.97
CA SER A 47 -23.30 21.04 -7.16
C SER A 47 -23.84 19.65 -7.46
N ARG A 48 -25.09 19.37 -7.08
CA ARG A 48 -25.80 18.20 -7.58
C ARG A 48 -25.84 18.39 -9.09
N ALA A 49 -25.16 17.51 -9.81
CA ALA A 49 -25.20 17.52 -11.25
C ALA A 49 -26.65 17.33 -11.68
N ASP A 50 -27.19 18.31 -12.40
CA ASP A 50 -28.46 18.16 -13.09
C ASP A 50 -28.23 17.24 -14.29
N TRP A 51 -28.46 15.95 -14.11
CA TRP A 51 -28.36 14.94 -15.16
C TRP A 51 -29.67 14.88 -15.96
N SER A 52 -30.08 16.02 -16.53
CA SER A 52 -31.15 16.07 -17.53
C SER A 52 -30.79 15.22 -18.75
N GLU A 53 -31.79 14.80 -19.53
CA GLU A 53 -31.57 14.00 -20.75
C GLU A 53 -30.58 14.67 -21.72
N ALA A 54 -30.64 16.00 -21.83
CA ALA A 54 -29.71 16.79 -22.61
C ALA A 54 -28.25 16.67 -22.11
N ASN A 55 -28.03 16.72 -20.78
CA ASN A 55 -26.69 16.63 -20.20
C ASN A 55 -26.13 15.20 -20.23
N VAL A 56 -26.99 14.19 -20.18
CA VAL A 56 -26.62 12.78 -20.35
C VAL A 56 -26.21 12.51 -21.80
N ALA A 57 -26.90 13.09 -22.79
CA ALA A 57 -26.56 12.96 -24.21
C ALA A 57 -25.17 13.54 -24.57
N LEU A 58 -24.64 14.45 -23.74
CA LEU A 58 -23.29 15.01 -23.91
C LEU A 58 -22.17 14.10 -23.37
N LEU A 59 -22.50 13.04 -22.61
CA LEU A 59 -21.50 12.09 -22.13
C LEU A 59 -20.92 11.30 -23.31
N GLY A 60 -19.60 11.36 -23.47
CA GLY A 60 -18.90 10.64 -24.55
C GLY A 60 -18.83 11.38 -25.89
N THR A 61 -19.47 12.54 -26.04
CA THR A 61 -19.34 13.41 -27.23
C THR A 61 -18.28 14.50 -27.09
N MET A 62 -17.86 14.79 -25.85
CA MET A 62 -16.79 15.73 -25.53
C MET A 62 -15.99 15.26 -24.30
N ALA A 63 -14.80 15.82 -24.09
CA ALA A 63 -13.91 15.39 -23.01
C ALA A 63 -14.54 15.64 -21.63
N ASP A 64 -14.39 14.70 -20.69
CA ASP A 64 -14.96 14.77 -19.33
C ASP A 64 -14.61 16.09 -18.59
N GLY A 65 -13.45 16.68 -18.90
CA GLY A 65 -13.02 17.95 -18.33
C GLY A 65 -13.72 19.19 -18.89
N ASP A 66 -14.18 19.14 -20.15
CA ASP A 66 -14.88 20.25 -20.79
C ASP A 66 -16.37 20.19 -20.50
N LEU A 67 -16.96 18.97 -20.48
CA LEU A 67 -18.32 18.75 -19.97
C LEU A 67 -18.44 19.18 -18.50
N ALA A 68 -17.41 18.92 -17.69
CA ALA A 68 -17.37 19.38 -16.29
C ALA A 68 -17.38 20.91 -16.16
N LYS A 69 -16.68 21.64 -17.04
CA LYS A 69 -16.71 23.11 -17.07
C LYS A 69 -18.08 23.63 -17.51
N LEU A 70 -18.67 23.00 -18.53
CA LEU A 70 -19.98 23.37 -19.07
C LEU A 70 -21.09 23.22 -18.02
N LEU A 71 -21.06 22.12 -17.26
CA LEU A 71 -22.05 21.80 -16.24
C LEU A 71 -21.71 22.39 -14.85
N GLY A 72 -20.54 23.02 -14.69
CA GLY A 72 -20.09 23.54 -13.40
C GLY A 72 -19.86 22.49 -12.32
N ILE A 73 -19.60 21.23 -12.70
CA ILE A 73 -19.40 20.08 -11.79
C ILE A 73 -17.95 19.60 -11.80
N GLY A 74 -17.61 18.69 -10.89
CA GLY A 74 -16.29 18.05 -10.89
C GLY A 74 -16.12 17.06 -12.04
N SER A 75 -14.95 17.01 -12.67
CA SER A 75 -14.63 16.02 -13.71
C SER A 75 -14.74 14.57 -13.24
N SER A 76 -14.56 14.33 -11.93
CA SER A 76 -14.82 13.03 -11.30
C SER A 76 -16.30 12.64 -11.30
N SER A 77 -17.21 13.61 -11.20
CA SER A 77 -18.67 13.36 -11.24
C SER A 77 -19.13 13.00 -12.65
N VAL A 78 -18.56 13.64 -13.67
CA VAL A 78 -18.75 13.27 -15.09
C VAL A 78 -18.23 11.86 -15.35
N ALA A 79 -17.00 11.58 -14.92
CA ALA A 79 -16.39 10.26 -15.07
C ALA A 79 -17.21 9.17 -14.35
N GLN A 80 -17.74 9.46 -13.16
CA GLN A 80 -18.59 8.52 -12.42
C GLN A 80 -19.89 8.24 -13.18
N LYS A 81 -20.60 9.27 -13.65
CA LYS A 81 -21.84 9.07 -14.40
C LYS A 81 -21.61 8.32 -15.72
N ARG A 82 -20.49 8.61 -16.38
CA ARG A 82 -20.03 7.90 -17.56
C ARG A 82 -19.79 6.41 -17.30
N TRP A 83 -19.19 6.06 -16.15
CA TRP A 83 -18.99 4.66 -15.74
C TRP A 83 -20.31 3.97 -15.41
N GLU A 84 -21.24 4.64 -14.74
CA GLU A 84 -22.57 4.11 -14.42
C GLU A 84 -23.38 3.78 -15.68
N LEU A 85 -23.25 4.60 -16.74
CA LEU A 85 -23.95 4.42 -18.01
C LEU A 85 -23.15 3.63 -19.05
N GLY A 86 -21.96 3.14 -18.71
CA GLY A 86 -21.11 2.34 -19.61
C GLY A 86 -20.57 3.09 -20.83
N VAL A 87 -20.56 4.43 -20.80
CA VAL A 87 -20.14 5.26 -21.93
C VAL A 87 -18.60 5.37 -21.98
N VAL A 88 -18.01 5.23 -23.15
CA VAL A 88 -16.54 5.33 -23.32
C VAL A 88 -16.12 6.81 -23.20
N CYS A 89 -14.93 7.08 -22.63
CA CYS A 89 -14.44 8.45 -22.55
C CYS A 89 -14.22 9.02 -23.94
N TYR A 90 -14.61 10.27 -24.15
CA TYR A 90 -14.32 10.96 -25.39
C TYR A 90 -12.82 11.23 -25.53
N GLY A 91 -12.28 10.88 -26.69
CA GLY A 91 -10.90 11.13 -27.07
C GLY A 91 -10.17 9.86 -27.51
N PRO A 92 -9.10 10.00 -28.31
CA PRO A 92 -8.28 8.87 -28.72
C PRO A 92 -7.71 8.17 -27.48
N PRO A 93 -7.54 6.84 -27.50
CA PRO A 93 -6.89 6.13 -26.40
C PRO A 93 -5.55 6.81 -26.14
N LYS A 94 -5.27 7.13 -24.87
CA LYS A 94 -4.00 7.75 -24.47
C LYS A 94 -2.85 6.86 -24.97
N THR A 95 -2.26 7.23 -26.11
CA THR A 95 -1.15 6.48 -26.70
C THR A 95 0.03 6.61 -25.74
N LYS A 96 0.68 5.49 -25.46
CA LYS A 96 1.87 5.50 -24.61
C LYS A 96 2.93 6.30 -25.36
N ALA A 97 3.36 7.43 -24.79
CA ALA A 97 4.47 8.20 -25.34
C ALA A 97 5.67 7.28 -25.57
N VAL A 98 6.12 7.19 -26.82
CA VAL A 98 7.32 6.43 -27.19
C VAL A 98 8.51 7.24 -26.71
N ILE A 99 9.26 6.69 -25.76
CA ILE A 99 10.46 7.33 -25.22
C ILE A 99 11.64 6.88 -26.09
N PRO A 100 12.30 7.81 -26.81
CA PRO A 100 13.43 7.48 -27.67
C PRO A 100 14.58 6.83 -26.88
N ALA A 101 15.30 5.91 -27.51
CA ALA A 101 16.46 5.26 -26.87
C ALA A 101 17.61 6.23 -26.57
N SER A 102 17.63 7.41 -27.21
CA SER A 102 18.59 8.49 -26.90
C SER A 102 18.50 8.98 -25.46
N VAL A 103 17.37 8.74 -24.77
CA VAL A 103 17.17 9.11 -23.36
C VAL A 103 17.97 8.20 -22.42
N ASP A 104 18.40 7.01 -22.86
CA ASP A 104 19.08 6.03 -22.01
C ASP A 104 20.40 6.56 -21.42
N SER A 105 21.11 7.44 -22.14
CA SER A 105 22.35 8.07 -21.67
C SER A 105 22.14 9.05 -20.52
N ASP A 106 20.93 9.60 -20.42
CA ASP A 106 20.56 10.69 -19.51
C ASP A 106 19.86 10.17 -18.26
N LEU A 107 19.27 8.97 -18.34
CA LEU A 107 18.64 8.27 -17.20
C LEU A 107 19.68 8.00 -16.11
N GLY A 108 19.45 8.54 -14.91
CA GLY A 108 20.40 8.38 -13.81
C GLY A 108 21.62 9.31 -13.90
N LYS A 109 21.60 10.31 -14.80
CA LYS A 109 22.47 11.49 -14.74
C LYS A 109 21.63 12.76 -14.51
N LEU A 110 20.57 12.92 -15.30
CA LEU A 110 19.62 14.03 -15.20
C LEU A 110 18.38 13.62 -14.42
N SER A 111 17.67 14.61 -13.85
CA SER A 111 16.41 14.35 -13.16
C SER A 111 15.31 13.97 -14.15
N ASP A 112 14.38 13.10 -13.73
CA ASP A 112 13.23 12.65 -14.53
C ASP A 112 12.42 13.86 -15.08
N ALA A 113 12.43 15.01 -14.40
CA ALA A 113 11.75 16.24 -14.81
C ALA A 113 12.47 17.00 -15.93
N VAL A 114 13.82 17.03 -15.92
CA VAL A 114 14.62 17.67 -16.97
C VAL A 114 14.50 16.88 -18.26
N ILE A 115 14.62 15.55 -18.16
CA ILE A 115 14.45 14.64 -19.30
C ILE A 115 13.03 14.74 -19.87
N ALA A 116 12.01 14.74 -19.00
CA ALA A 116 10.62 14.89 -19.44
C ALA A 116 10.38 16.20 -20.21
N LYS A 117 11.01 17.29 -19.79
CA LYS A 117 10.91 18.59 -20.45
C LYS A 117 11.64 18.61 -21.81
N SER A 118 12.79 17.95 -21.95
CA SER A 118 13.55 17.96 -23.21
C SER A 118 12.86 17.16 -24.33
N ILE A 119 12.14 16.09 -23.99
CA ILE A 119 11.44 15.24 -24.98
C ILE A 119 9.93 15.48 -25.04
N GLY A 120 9.39 16.42 -24.26
CA GLY A 120 7.97 16.76 -24.27
C GLY A 120 7.04 15.64 -23.78
N VAL A 121 7.47 14.81 -22.82
CA VAL A 121 6.63 13.76 -22.22
C VAL A 121 6.35 14.01 -20.74
N SER A 122 5.42 13.26 -20.15
CA SER A 122 5.16 13.35 -18.72
C SER A 122 6.33 12.84 -17.88
N VAL A 123 6.61 13.49 -16.74
CA VAL A 123 7.61 13.04 -15.76
C VAL A 123 7.37 11.60 -15.32
N ASN A 124 6.11 11.20 -15.20
CA ASN A 124 5.74 9.83 -14.82
C ASN A 124 6.11 8.80 -15.90
N SER A 125 6.06 9.18 -17.18
CA SER A 125 6.48 8.32 -18.30
C SER A 125 7.98 8.01 -18.21
N ILE A 126 8.83 9.02 -17.97
CA ILE A 126 10.28 8.82 -17.76
C ILE A 126 10.54 8.01 -16.48
N ALA A 127 9.84 8.31 -15.38
CA ALA A 127 10.01 7.57 -14.13
C ALA A 127 9.63 6.08 -14.25
N VAL A 128 8.64 5.74 -15.07
CA VAL A 128 8.27 4.35 -15.39
C VAL A 128 9.33 3.72 -16.30
N TYR A 129 9.79 4.43 -17.33
CA TYR A 129 10.83 3.97 -18.26
C TYR A 129 12.16 3.67 -17.56
N ARG A 130 12.60 4.58 -16.68
CA ARG A 130 13.78 4.42 -15.82
C ARG A 130 13.69 3.19 -14.93
N ARG A 131 12.55 3.00 -14.24
CA ARG A 131 12.32 1.84 -13.36
C ARG A 131 12.33 0.51 -14.10
N LYS A 132 11.78 0.45 -15.33
CA LYS A 132 11.83 -0.76 -16.16
C LYS A 132 13.25 -1.16 -16.54
N ARG A 133 14.16 -0.20 -16.68
CA ARG A 133 15.57 -0.43 -16.96
C ARG A 133 16.42 -0.60 -15.70
N GLY A 134 15.82 -0.62 -14.51
CA GLY A 134 16.52 -0.83 -13.24
C GLY A 134 17.43 0.34 -12.82
N ILE A 135 17.33 1.48 -13.49
CA ILE A 135 18.18 2.64 -13.22
C ILE A 135 17.62 3.40 -12.01
N SER A 136 18.45 3.66 -10.99
CA SER A 136 18.04 4.45 -9.84
C SER A 136 17.93 5.93 -10.19
N ARG A 137 17.01 6.64 -9.53
CA ARG A 137 16.91 8.10 -9.66
C ARG A 137 18.24 8.71 -9.21
N THR A 138 18.74 9.70 -9.94
CA THR A 138 19.79 10.58 -9.41
C THR A 138 19.28 11.35 -8.22
N CYS A 139 19.92 11.13 -7.09
CA CYS A 139 19.77 11.96 -5.90
C CYS A 139 20.70 13.18 -6.00
N VAL A 140 20.65 13.93 -7.10
CA VAL A 140 21.17 15.30 -7.04
C VAL A 140 20.06 16.12 -6.41
N HIS A 141 20.19 16.34 -5.11
CA HIS A 141 19.39 17.33 -4.43
C HIS A 141 19.82 18.70 -4.95
N THR A 142 19.14 19.21 -5.97
CA THR A 142 19.09 20.64 -6.19
C THR A 142 18.21 21.24 -5.09
N HIS A 143 18.77 21.34 -3.88
CA HIS A 143 18.30 22.34 -2.93
C HIS A 143 18.70 23.70 -3.50
N GLY A 144 17.83 24.20 -4.39
CA GLY A 144 17.77 25.62 -4.67
C GLY A 144 17.53 26.32 -3.35
N ASN A 145 18.57 27.02 -2.91
CA ASN A 145 18.60 27.96 -1.81
C ASN A 145 17.27 28.72 -1.67
N LYS A 146 16.49 28.37 -0.64
CA LYS A 146 15.44 29.23 -0.09
C LYS A 146 15.54 29.13 1.42
N LEU A 147 16.32 30.07 1.96
CA LEU A 147 16.27 30.49 3.36
C LEU A 147 14.82 30.75 3.79
N GLY A 148 14.48 30.23 4.97
CA GLY A 148 13.43 30.75 5.85
C GLY A 148 11.98 30.46 5.49
N ILE A 149 11.45 29.31 5.92
CA ILE A 149 10.09 29.19 6.50
C ILE A 149 9.93 27.85 7.22
N ASP A 150 9.42 27.92 8.45
CA ASP A 150 9.23 26.83 9.41
C ASP A 150 8.65 25.54 8.81
N GLU A 151 9.37 24.42 8.96
CA GLU A 151 8.86 23.09 8.57
C GLU A 151 7.75 22.65 9.55
N ALA A 152 6.51 22.65 9.06
CA ALA A 152 5.40 21.94 9.69
C ALA A 152 5.67 20.41 9.74
N PRO A 153 5.27 19.70 10.82
CA PRO A 153 5.62 18.30 11.02
C PRO A 153 4.94 17.39 9.99
N ARG A 154 5.75 16.59 9.28
CA ARG A 154 5.29 15.54 8.35
C ARG A 154 4.46 14.49 9.10
N THR A 155 3.34 14.08 8.51
CA THR A 155 2.42 13.10 9.11
C THR A 155 3.09 11.71 9.23
N PRO A 156 2.88 10.99 10.35
CA PRO A 156 3.50 9.68 10.54
C PRO A 156 2.87 8.62 9.62
N THR A 157 3.72 7.83 8.94
CA THR A 157 3.35 6.60 8.25
C THR A 157 2.71 5.58 9.19
N SER A 158 1.89 4.66 8.65
CA SER A 158 1.09 3.70 9.43
C SER A 158 1.91 2.85 10.42
N CYS A 159 3.19 2.60 10.13
CA CYS A 159 4.11 1.91 11.04
C CYS A 159 4.36 2.69 12.34
N ALA A 160 4.49 4.02 12.29
CA ALA A 160 4.71 4.84 13.48
C ALA A 160 3.46 4.89 14.38
N ALA A 161 2.26 4.85 13.78
CA ALA A 161 1.00 4.76 14.52
C ALA A 161 0.83 3.39 15.21
N MET A 162 1.23 2.30 14.55
CA MET A 162 1.22 0.94 15.15
C MET A 162 2.17 0.83 16.34
N VAL A 163 3.39 1.38 16.22
CA VAL A 163 4.38 1.40 17.32
C VAL A 163 3.87 2.23 18.49
N LYS A 164 3.27 3.40 18.23
CA LYS A 164 2.65 4.24 19.27
C LYS A 164 1.54 3.49 20.02
N LYS A 165 0.68 2.77 19.29
CA LYS A 165 -0.42 1.96 19.86
C LYS A 165 0.13 0.82 20.75
N LYS A 166 1.17 0.12 20.29
CA LYS A 166 1.77 -0.99 21.05
C LYS A 166 2.48 -0.51 22.32
N ARG A 167 3.18 0.64 22.28
CA ARG A 167 3.82 1.24 23.46
C ARG A 167 2.81 1.69 24.52
N ASN A 168 1.70 2.27 24.08
CA ASN A 168 0.62 2.66 25.00
C ASN A 168 -0.06 1.44 25.65
N SER A 169 -0.21 0.33 24.92
CA SER A 169 -0.80 -0.90 25.47
C SER A 169 0.06 -1.60 26.53
N ILE A 170 1.35 -1.26 26.64
CA ILE A 170 2.30 -1.84 27.61
C ILE A 170 2.79 -0.80 28.63
N GLY A 171 2.13 0.35 28.74
CA GLY A 171 2.42 1.39 29.74
C GLY A 171 3.69 2.22 29.51
N LEU A 172 4.37 2.10 28.36
CA LEU A 172 5.68 2.73 28.12
C LEU A 172 5.64 4.17 27.56
N GLY A 173 4.45 4.77 27.41
CA GLY A 173 4.26 6.14 26.91
C GLY A 173 4.87 6.45 25.52
N PRO A 174 4.77 7.71 25.04
CA PRO A 174 5.49 8.14 23.83
C PRO A 174 7.01 8.07 24.07
N ALA A 175 7.76 7.52 23.13
CA ALA A 175 9.22 7.44 23.24
C ALA A 175 9.78 8.87 23.34
N ASN A 176 10.29 9.24 24.51
CA ASN A 176 10.92 10.54 24.70
C ASN A 176 12.34 10.50 24.11
N LEU A 177 12.42 10.60 22.78
CA LEU A 177 13.68 10.56 22.04
C LEU A 177 14.59 11.77 22.35
N SER A 178 14.07 12.82 23.01
CA SER A 178 14.85 13.98 23.43
C SER A 178 15.78 13.66 24.61
N THR A 179 15.37 12.74 25.50
CA THR A 179 16.12 12.34 26.69
C THR A 179 17.24 11.33 26.39
N VAL A 180 17.18 10.68 25.22
CA VAL A 180 18.15 9.64 24.82
C VAL A 180 19.35 10.23 24.08
N TRP A 181 19.20 11.41 23.47
CA TRP A 181 20.25 12.03 22.64
C TRP A 181 20.85 13.25 23.34
N THR A 182 21.61 13.02 24.40
CA THR A 182 22.50 14.03 25.01
C THR A 182 23.82 14.10 24.25
N ASP A 183 24.59 15.17 24.42
CA ASP A 183 25.90 15.34 23.77
C ASP A 183 26.85 14.15 24.08
N ALA A 184 26.79 13.64 25.31
CA ALA A 184 27.52 12.43 25.71
C ALA A 184 27.11 11.20 24.88
N THR A 185 25.83 10.98 24.66
CA THR A 185 25.35 9.84 23.84
C THR A 185 25.59 10.03 22.34
N ILE A 186 25.65 11.27 21.86
CA ILE A 186 26.02 11.59 20.48
C ILE A 186 27.49 11.30 20.26
N ALA A 187 28.36 11.61 21.23
CA ALA A 187 29.79 11.26 21.18
C ALA A 187 30.05 9.74 21.12
N LEU A 188 29.11 8.91 21.57
CA LEU A 188 29.21 7.45 21.47
C LEU A 188 28.81 6.90 20.08
N LEU A 189 28.21 7.71 19.20
CA LEU A 189 27.88 7.29 17.84
C LEU A 189 29.16 7.08 17.03
N GLY A 190 29.36 5.89 16.48
CA GLY A 190 30.53 5.56 15.67
C GLY A 190 31.74 5.05 16.47
N THR A 191 31.73 5.11 17.80
CA THR A 191 32.79 4.53 18.66
C THR A 191 32.54 3.07 19.02
N MET A 192 31.28 2.63 18.93
CA MET A 192 30.88 1.23 19.12
C MET A 192 29.74 0.86 18.16
N SER A 193 29.47 -0.44 18.02
CA SER A 193 28.44 -0.89 17.08
C SER A 193 27.04 -0.37 17.47
N ASP A 194 26.23 -0.04 16.46
CA ASP A 194 24.87 0.47 16.65
C ASP A 194 24.03 -0.47 17.54
N THR A 195 24.27 -1.77 17.49
CA THR A 195 23.62 -2.77 18.34
C THR A 195 24.06 -2.71 19.80
N LYS A 196 25.35 -2.47 20.08
CA LYS A 196 25.87 -2.32 21.45
C LYS A 196 25.38 -1.01 22.06
N LEU A 197 25.47 0.10 21.32
CA LEU A 197 24.98 1.40 21.75
C LEU A 197 23.47 1.38 22.01
N ALA A 198 22.70 0.71 21.16
CA ALA A 198 21.26 0.56 21.35
C ALA A 198 20.88 -0.19 22.64
N LYS A 199 21.62 -1.25 22.98
CA LYS A 199 21.44 -1.94 24.27
C LYS A 199 21.77 -1.04 25.45
N HIS A 200 22.87 -0.30 25.37
CA HIS A 200 23.29 0.63 26.43
C HIS A 200 22.25 1.74 26.68
N LEU A 201 21.64 2.25 25.61
CA LEU A 201 20.62 3.31 25.68
C LEU A 201 19.19 2.80 25.87
N GLY A 202 18.96 1.48 25.93
CA GLY A 202 17.63 0.90 26.02
C GLY A 202 16.71 1.20 24.82
N VAL A 203 17.28 1.42 23.64
CA VAL A 203 16.54 1.76 22.42
C VAL A 203 16.73 0.71 21.32
N HIS A 204 15.89 0.77 20.29
CA HIS A 204 16.02 -0.10 19.13
C HIS A 204 17.24 0.31 18.26
N SER A 205 18.01 -0.66 17.75
CA SER A 205 19.21 -0.43 16.91
C SER A 205 18.97 0.49 15.72
N GLN A 206 17.82 0.33 15.06
CA GLN A 206 17.39 1.22 13.97
C GLN A 206 17.28 2.71 14.36
N THR A 207 16.97 3.03 15.62
CA THR A 207 16.91 4.41 16.11
C THR A 207 18.30 5.03 16.16
N VAL A 208 19.28 4.26 16.64
CA VAL A 208 20.71 4.62 16.64
C VAL A 208 21.24 4.78 15.23
N LEU A 209 20.96 3.80 14.35
CA LEU A 209 21.34 3.85 12.94
C LEU A 209 20.81 5.10 12.22
N ARG A 210 19.53 5.45 12.43
CA ARG A 210 18.94 6.65 11.82
C ARG A 210 19.58 7.94 12.34
N LYS A 211 19.91 8.00 13.63
CA LYS A 211 20.59 9.17 14.22
C LYS A 211 22.02 9.30 13.69
N ARG A 212 22.76 8.18 13.64
CA ARG A 212 24.10 8.09 13.06
C ARG A 212 24.14 8.58 11.61
N ILE A 213 23.25 8.06 10.76
CA ILE A 213 23.15 8.46 9.35
C ILE A 213 22.78 9.94 9.21
N ARG A 214 21.88 10.46 10.06
CA ARG A 214 21.47 11.87 10.02
C ARG A 214 22.60 12.82 10.39
N LEU A 215 23.51 12.39 11.26
CA LEU A 215 24.71 13.12 11.64
C LEU A 215 25.91 12.79 10.73
N GLU A 216 25.68 12.02 9.65
CA GLU A 216 26.70 11.60 8.68
C GLU A 216 27.90 10.86 9.31
N ILE A 217 27.69 10.25 10.48
CA ILE A 217 28.72 9.49 11.17
C ILE A 217 28.86 8.11 10.52
N SER A 218 30.10 7.72 10.21
CA SER A 218 30.38 6.42 9.60
C SER A 218 30.08 5.25 10.57
N PRO A 219 29.72 4.06 10.08
CA PRO A 219 29.42 2.93 10.95
C PRO A 219 30.68 2.54 11.72
N TYR A 220 30.53 2.18 12.99
CA TYR A 220 31.63 1.53 13.71
C TYR A 220 31.98 0.21 13.03
N VAL A 221 33.15 0.17 12.41
CA VAL A 221 33.75 -1.05 11.88
C VAL A 221 34.85 -1.42 12.87
N PRO A 222 34.70 -2.49 13.68
CA PRO A 222 35.78 -2.96 14.53
C PRO A 222 36.96 -3.30 13.63
N ARG A 223 38.05 -2.54 13.76
CA ARG A 223 39.33 -2.88 13.15
C ARG A 223 39.98 -3.90 14.07
N ALA A 224 40.35 -5.05 13.51
CA ALA A 224 41.13 -6.03 14.25
C ALA A 224 42.55 -5.47 14.41
N ASP A 225 43.11 -5.57 15.61
CA ASP A 225 44.55 -5.47 15.79
C ASP A 225 45.15 -6.79 15.29
N TRP A 226 45.63 -6.76 14.06
CA TRP A 226 46.30 -7.89 13.43
C TRP A 226 47.71 -8.02 14.00
N SER A 227 47.82 -8.58 15.22
CA SER A 227 49.10 -9.03 15.76
C SER A 227 49.67 -10.18 14.92
N GLU A 228 50.99 -10.39 15.00
CA GLU A 228 51.65 -11.51 14.30
C GLU A 228 51.03 -12.85 14.65
N GLU A 229 50.65 -13.05 15.92
CA GLU A 229 49.94 -14.24 16.41
C GLU A 229 48.57 -14.43 15.72
N ASN A 230 47.77 -13.35 15.60
CA ASN A 230 46.44 -13.42 14.99
C ASN A 230 46.50 -13.63 13.48
N VAL A 231 47.57 -13.15 12.82
CA VAL A 231 47.83 -13.39 11.40
C VAL A 231 48.22 -14.85 11.16
N ALA A 232 49.03 -15.45 12.04
CA ALA A 232 49.42 -16.86 11.95
C ALA A 232 48.22 -17.84 12.07
N LEU A 233 47.11 -17.41 12.67
CA LEU A 233 45.87 -18.18 12.76
C LEU A 233 45.00 -18.14 11.48
N LEU A 234 45.33 -17.27 10.51
CA LEU A 234 44.60 -17.23 9.24
C LEU A 234 44.86 -18.53 8.45
N GLY A 235 43.78 -19.19 8.01
CA GLY A 235 43.88 -20.43 7.23
C GLY A 235 44.08 -21.71 8.04
N THR A 236 44.31 -21.64 9.36
CA THR A 236 44.40 -22.82 10.25
C THR A 236 43.08 -23.20 10.92
N MET A 237 42.13 -22.26 10.95
CA MET A 237 40.76 -22.46 11.45
C MET A 237 39.76 -21.71 10.57
N THR A 238 38.46 -21.99 10.73
CA THR A 238 37.44 -21.33 9.90
C THR A 238 37.41 -19.82 10.14
N ASP A 239 37.15 -19.03 9.10
CA ASP A 239 37.01 -17.56 9.20
C ASP A 239 35.95 -17.14 10.24
N GLY A 240 34.96 -18.02 10.50
CA GLY A 240 33.92 -17.80 11.49
C GLY A 240 34.38 -18.01 12.94
N ASP A 241 35.26 -18.99 13.18
CA ASP A 241 35.76 -19.27 14.52
C ASP A 241 36.89 -18.30 14.90
N LEU A 242 37.77 -17.95 13.96
CA LEU A 242 38.75 -16.88 14.15
C LEU A 242 38.06 -15.53 14.41
N ALA A 243 36.93 -15.26 13.74
CA ALA A 243 36.14 -14.06 13.99
C ALA A 243 35.56 -13.99 15.42
N LYS A 244 35.12 -15.12 15.97
CA LYS A 244 34.67 -15.18 17.37
C LYS A 244 35.83 -14.94 18.34
N LEU A 245 36.99 -15.55 18.08
CA LEU A 245 38.19 -15.41 18.91
C LEU A 245 38.66 -13.95 18.96
N LEU A 246 38.69 -13.28 17.81
CA LEU A 246 39.15 -11.89 17.68
C LEU A 246 38.05 -10.85 17.98
N GLY A 247 36.81 -11.27 18.21
CA GLY A 247 35.68 -10.36 18.42
C GLY A 247 35.34 -9.48 17.21
N ILE A 248 35.70 -9.91 15.99
CA ILE A 248 35.46 -9.20 14.72
C ILE A 248 34.43 -9.93 13.86
N GLY A 249 34.02 -9.32 12.74
CA GLY A 249 33.17 -10.00 11.76
C GLY A 249 33.96 -10.98 10.91
N SER A 250 33.35 -12.12 10.53
CA SER A 250 33.97 -13.12 9.62
C SER A 250 34.36 -12.54 8.26
N THR A 251 33.65 -11.51 7.78
CA THR A 251 34.04 -10.75 6.58
C THR A 251 35.36 -9.99 6.77
N GLY A 252 35.67 -9.54 7.99
CA GLY A 252 36.93 -8.88 8.31
C GLY A 252 38.12 -9.85 8.23
N VAL A 253 37.94 -11.07 8.76
CA VAL A 253 38.90 -12.18 8.65
C VAL A 253 39.12 -12.58 7.19
N ALA A 254 38.02 -12.84 6.47
CA ALA A 254 38.09 -13.21 5.05
C ALA A 254 38.81 -12.16 4.20
N ARG A 255 38.62 -10.86 4.50
CA ARG A 255 39.31 -9.77 3.80
C ARG A 255 40.81 -9.76 4.07
N LYS A 256 41.24 -9.92 5.33
CA LYS A 256 42.68 -9.98 5.65
C LYS A 256 43.33 -11.23 5.06
N ARG A 257 42.61 -12.35 5.08
CA ARG A 257 43.00 -13.59 4.43
C ARG A 257 43.25 -13.39 2.92
N TRP A 258 42.35 -12.71 2.21
CA TRP A 258 42.55 -12.37 0.79
C TRP A 258 43.70 -11.41 0.54
N GLU A 259 43.90 -10.41 1.41
CA GLU A 259 45.00 -9.45 1.32
C GLU A 259 46.37 -10.13 1.45
N LEU A 260 46.47 -11.15 2.30
CA LEU A 260 47.69 -11.94 2.52
C LEU A 260 47.79 -13.17 1.61
N GLY A 261 46.83 -13.38 0.70
CA GLY A 261 46.83 -14.53 -0.22
C GLY A 261 46.68 -15.90 0.45
N VAL A 262 46.14 -15.94 1.67
CA VAL A 262 45.97 -17.18 2.44
C VAL A 262 44.70 -17.91 2.02
N ASP A 263 44.75 -19.23 1.84
CA ASP A 263 43.56 -20.01 1.51
C ASP A 263 42.62 -20.18 2.70
N CYS A 264 41.32 -20.37 2.42
CA CYS A 264 40.36 -20.62 3.49
C CYS A 264 40.61 -21.99 4.11
N TYR A 265 40.45 -22.07 5.43
CA TYR A 265 40.53 -23.35 6.12
C TYR A 265 39.40 -24.29 5.69
N GLY A 266 39.77 -25.52 5.31
CA GLY A 266 38.86 -26.58 4.91
C GLY A 266 39.02 -27.00 3.44
N PRO A 267 38.46 -28.16 3.06
CA PRO A 267 38.55 -28.64 1.69
C PRO A 267 37.86 -27.64 0.74
N PRO A 268 38.37 -27.49 -0.50
CA PRO A 268 37.71 -26.68 -1.51
C PRO A 268 36.26 -27.13 -1.65
N ARG A 269 35.33 -26.17 -1.63
CA ARG A 269 33.91 -26.47 -1.84
C ARG A 269 33.77 -27.23 -3.15
N THR A 270 33.37 -28.49 -3.07
CA THR A 270 33.07 -29.31 -4.26
C THR A 270 31.98 -28.59 -5.05
N LYS A 271 32.27 -28.27 -6.31
CA LYS A 271 31.28 -27.66 -7.20
C LYS A 271 30.17 -28.67 -7.40
N VAL A 272 28.99 -28.37 -6.88
CA VAL A 272 27.79 -29.17 -7.12
C VAL A 272 27.52 -29.17 -8.62
N VAL A 273 27.66 -30.33 -9.26
CA VAL A 273 27.33 -30.51 -10.67
C VAL A 273 25.82 -30.70 -10.75
N ILE A 274 25.15 -29.78 -11.44
CA ILE A 274 23.70 -29.84 -11.65
C ILE A 274 23.48 -30.70 -12.91
N PRO A 275 22.72 -31.81 -12.81
CA PRO A 275 22.45 -32.66 -13.97
C PRO A 275 21.78 -31.90 -15.11
N VAL A 276 22.11 -32.26 -16.36
CA VAL A 276 21.50 -31.65 -17.57
C VAL A 276 20.00 -31.94 -17.64
N SER A 277 19.52 -33.02 -17.02
CA SER A 277 18.09 -33.35 -16.92
C SER A 277 17.26 -32.24 -16.27
N VAL A 278 17.88 -31.34 -15.50
CA VAL A 278 17.21 -30.21 -14.85
C VAL A 278 16.79 -29.13 -15.84
N ASP A 279 17.45 -29.06 -17.00
CA ASP A 279 17.22 -28.00 -17.99
C ASP A 279 15.78 -28.00 -18.51
N SER A 280 15.15 -29.17 -18.62
CA SER A 280 13.75 -29.32 -19.06
C SER A 280 12.73 -28.84 -18.02
N ASP A 281 13.12 -28.83 -16.74
CA ASP A 281 12.29 -28.43 -15.60
C ASP A 281 12.42 -26.94 -15.24
N LEU A 282 13.54 -26.32 -15.62
CA LEU A 282 13.78 -24.89 -15.40
C LEU A 282 12.68 -24.05 -16.05
N GLY A 283 12.01 -23.23 -15.24
CA GLY A 283 10.93 -22.36 -15.72
C GLY A 283 9.56 -23.05 -15.82
N LYS A 284 9.48 -24.39 -15.71
CA LYS A 284 8.20 -25.13 -15.59
C LYS A 284 7.88 -25.51 -14.14
N LEU A 285 8.91 -25.75 -13.35
CA LEU A 285 8.80 -26.00 -11.92
C LEU A 285 9.46 -24.86 -11.13
N SER A 286 9.10 -24.74 -9.86
CA SER A 286 9.76 -23.76 -8.98
C SER A 286 11.18 -24.20 -8.63
N ASP A 287 12.09 -23.24 -8.48
CA ASP A 287 13.48 -23.49 -8.09
C ASP A 287 13.58 -24.33 -6.79
N SER A 288 12.60 -24.24 -5.90
CA SER A 288 12.55 -25.04 -4.66
C SER A 288 12.17 -26.50 -4.88
N VAL A 289 11.34 -26.82 -5.87
CA VAL A 289 10.92 -28.20 -6.15
C VAL A 289 12.09 -28.95 -6.80
N ILE A 290 12.72 -28.33 -7.80
CA ILE A 290 13.92 -28.84 -8.46
C ILE A 290 15.07 -29.02 -7.46
N ALA A 291 15.23 -28.07 -6.53
CA ALA A 291 16.25 -28.16 -5.50
C ALA A 291 16.05 -29.38 -4.57
N LYS A 292 14.80 -29.68 -4.20
CA LYS A 292 14.47 -30.84 -3.36
C LYS A 292 14.70 -32.17 -4.08
N SER A 293 14.39 -32.27 -5.37
CA SER A 293 14.56 -33.53 -6.12
C SER A 293 16.02 -33.93 -6.30
N ILE A 294 16.96 -32.97 -6.27
CA ILE A 294 18.39 -33.21 -6.50
C ILE A 294 19.19 -33.10 -5.19
N GLY A 295 18.56 -32.68 -4.09
CA GLY A 295 19.23 -32.50 -2.80
C GLY A 295 20.17 -31.29 -2.76
N VAL A 296 19.83 -30.21 -3.46
CA VAL A 296 20.63 -28.98 -3.52
C VAL A 296 19.90 -27.78 -2.92
N CYS A 297 20.61 -26.69 -2.68
CA CYS A 297 19.98 -25.44 -2.24
C CYS A 297 19.18 -24.78 -3.38
N SER A 298 18.02 -24.18 -3.06
CA SER A 298 17.20 -23.44 -4.03
C SER A 298 17.94 -22.27 -4.68
N SER A 299 18.87 -21.63 -3.94
CA SER A 299 19.76 -20.59 -4.46
C SER A 299 20.73 -21.09 -5.54
N THR A 300 21.13 -22.36 -5.48
CA THR A 300 21.99 -23.02 -6.47
C THR A 300 21.23 -23.19 -7.80
N ILE A 301 20.01 -23.73 -7.76
CA ILE A 301 19.13 -23.83 -8.94
C ILE A 301 18.76 -22.44 -9.48
N ALA A 302 18.45 -21.47 -8.61
CA ALA A 302 18.15 -20.11 -9.05
C ALA A 302 19.33 -19.43 -9.75
N THR A 303 20.57 -19.74 -9.37
CA THR A 303 21.78 -19.25 -10.02
C THR A 303 22.00 -19.95 -11.36
N TYR A 304 21.81 -21.27 -11.40
CA TYR A 304 21.89 -22.07 -12.62
C TYR A 304 20.86 -21.64 -13.67
N ARG A 305 19.61 -21.42 -13.25
CA ARG A 305 18.53 -20.87 -14.08
C ARG A 305 18.87 -19.51 -14.66
N ARG A 306 19.41 -18.59 -13.84
CA ARG A 306 19.83 -17.24 -14.28
C ARG A 306 20.96 -17.28 -15.29
N LYS A 307 21.96 -18.16 -15.11
CA LYS A 307 23.05 -18.34 -16.09
C LYS A 307 22.55 -18.80 -17.45
N ARG A 308 21.44 -19.56 -17.48
CA ARG A 308 20.77 -20.02 -18.71
C ARG A 308 19.69 -19.06 -19.22
N GLY A 309 19.54 -17.87 -18.62
CA GLY A 309 18.57 -16.85 -19.05
C GLY A 309 17.10 -17.22 -18.86
N VAL A 310 16.79 -18.30 -18.14
CA VAL A 310 15.40 -18.76 -17.98
C VAL A 310 14.70 -17.94 -16.89
N VAL A 311 13.52 -17.41 -17.20
CA VAL A 311 12.71 -16.63 -16.25
C VAL A 311 12.05 -17.58 -15.24
N PRO A 312 12.08 -17.28 -13.91
CA PRO A 312 11.44 -18.15 -12.94
C PRO A 312 9.93 -18.18 -13.17
N ILE A 313 9.31 -19.34 -12.96
CA ILE A 313 7.88 -19.59 -13.25
C ILE A 313 6.95 -18.52 -12.65
N MET A 314 7.23 -18.06 -11.43
CA MET A 314 6.43 -17.03 -10.74
C MET A 314 6.46 -15.65 -11.42
N LEU A 315 7.47 -15.36 -12.25
CA LEU A 315 7.58 -14.12 -13.01
C LEU A 315 7.09 -14.28 -14.45
N GLN A 316 6.78 -15.50 -14.90
CA GLN A 316 6.14 -15.69 -16.19
C GLN A 316 4.72 -15.14 -16.12
N LYS A 317 4.33 -14.38 -17.15
CA LYS A 317 2.96 -13.87 -17.23
C LYS A 317 2.04 -15.06 -17.48
N PHE A 318 1.10 -15.27 -16.58
CA PHE A 318 0.05 -16.24 -16.82
C PHE A 318 -0.87 -15.72 -17.93
N GLU A 319 -0.94 -16.46 -19.04
CA GLU A 319 -1.82 -16.16 -20.16
C GLU A 319 -3.09 -17.00 -20.13
N TRP A 320 -4.21 -16.33 -20.33
CA TRP A 320 -5.52 -16.94 -20.53
C TRP A 320 -5.67 -17.33 -22.00
N THR A 321 -5.24 -18.56 -22.34
CA THR A 321 -5.47 -19.14 -23.67
C THR A 321 -6.93 -19.56 -23.83
N VAL A 322 -7.38 -19.76 -25.08
CA VAL A 322 -8.75 -20.19 -25.40
C VAL A 322 -9.13 -21.48 -24.65
N GLU A 323 -8.23 -22.46 -24.63
CA GLU A 323 -8.38 -23.72 -23.89
C GLU A 323 -8.55 -23.49 -22.38
N ARG A 324 -7.71 -22.65 -21.77
CA ARG A 324 -7.78 -22.34 -20.33
C ARG A 324 -9.05 -21.57 -19.97
N THR A 325 -9.53 -20.71 -20.88
CA THR A 325 -10.81 -20.01 -20.69
C THR A 325 -12.00 -20.94 -20.86
N ALA A 326 -11.93 -21.93 -21.74
CA ALA A 326 -12.99 -22.93 -21.92
C ALA A 326 -13.16 -23.84 -20.69
N LEU A 327 -12.12 -24.01 -19.87
CA LEU A 327 -12.19 -24.73 -18.60
C LEU A 327 -12.90 -23.94 -17.47
N LEU A 328 -13.09 -22.62 -17.62
CA LEU A 328 -13.78 -21.84 -16.60
C LEU A 328 -15.26 -22.23 -16.55
N GLY A 329 -15.76 -22.58 -15.36
CA GLY A 329 -17.16 -23.00 -15.17
C GLY A 329 -17.41 -24.50 -15.41
N THR A 330 -16.48 -25.24 -16.01
CA THR A 330 -16.57 -26.71 -16.16
C THR A 330 -15.90 -27.48 -15.02
N VAL A 331 -15.03 -26.81 -14.26
CA VAL A 331 -14.34 -27.37 -13.09
C VAL A 331 -14.30 -26.31 -11.98
N ALA A 332 -14.27 -26.75 -10.72
CA ALA A 332 -14.21 -25.86 -9.56
C ALA A 332 -13.01 -24.90 -9.65
N ASP A 333 -13.25 -23.61 -9.41
CA ASP A 333 -12.22 -22.56 -9.48
C ASP A 333 -10.97 -22.89 -8.62
N SER A 334 -11.13 -23.61 -7.51
CA SER A 334 -10.03 -24.06 -6.65
C SER A 334 -9.13 -25.11 -7.30
N ASN A 335 -9.69 -25.98 -8.11
CA ASN A 335 -8.93 -27.03 -8.80
C ASN A 335 -8.20 -26.43 -10.00
N LEU A 336 -8.86 -25.56 -10.77
CA LEU A 336 -8.23 -24.79 -11.83
C LEU A 336 -7.10 -23.91 -11.29
N ALA A 337 -7.29 -23.28 -10.13
CA ALA A 337 -6.24 -22.48 -9.49
C ALA A 337 -5.00 -23.31 -9.17
N LYS A 338 -5.17 -24.52 -8.63
CA LYS A 338 -4.06 -25.46 -8.39
C LYS A 338 -3.39 -25.89 -9.70
N GLN A 339 -4.18 -26.26 -10.70
CA GLN A 339 -3.68 -26.68 -12.01
C GLN A 339 -2.90 -25.59 -12.73
N PHE A 340 -3.36 -24.33 -12.63
CA PHE A 340 -2.75 -23.18 -13.27
C PHE A 340 -1.65 -22.50 -12.44
N GLY A 341 -1.40 -22.95 -11.20
CA GLY A 341 -0.47 -22.30 -10.28
C GLY A 341 -0.91 -20.88 -9.89
N LEU A 342 -2.21 -20.60 -9.90
CA LEU A 342 -2.78 -19.28 -9.59
C LEU A 342 -3.48 -19.28 -8.22
N HIS A 343 -3.74 -18.07 -7.71
CA HIS A 343 -4.65 -17.90 -6.59
C HIS A 343 -6.11 -18.07 -7.05
N THR A 344 -6.95 -18.71 -6.24
CA THR A 344 -8.37 -18.99 -6.57
C THR A 344 -9.15 -17.73 -6.96
N THR A 345 -8.84 -16.59 -6.33
CA THR A 345 -9.49 -15.32 -6.66
C THR A 345 -9.19 -14.83 -8.08
N THR A 346 -8.03 -15.18 -8.64
CA THR A 346 -7.65 -14.78 -10.01
C THR A 346 -8.50 -15.52 -11.03
N VAL A 347 -8.72 -16.82 -10.83
CA VAL A 347 -9.63 -17.65 -11.63
C VAL A 347 -11.07 -17.15 -11.49
N GLN A 348 -11.55 -16.93 -10.25
CA GLN A 348 -12.88 -16.38 -9.98
C GLN A 348 -13.12 -15.04 -10.67
N ARG A 349 -12.16 -14.11 -10.62
CA ARG A 349 -12.29 -12.81 -11.29
C ARG A 349 -12.39 -12.97 -12.80
N LYS A 350 -11.57 -13.83 -13.40
CA LYS A 350 -11.62 -14.07 -14.85
C LYS A 350 -12.96 -14.70 -15.23
N ARG A 351 -13.41 -15.73 -14.51
CA ARG A 351 -14.72 -16.37 -14.69
C ARG A 351 -15.86 -15.34 -14.60
N ASN A 352 -15.89 -14.54 -13.53
CA ASN A 352 -16.89 -13.48 -13.33
C ASN A 352 -16.84 -12.41 -14.42
N SER A 353 -15.66 -12.03 -14.93
CA SER A 353 -15.52 -11.05 -16.01
C SER A 353 -16.08 -11.54 -17.35
N LEU A 354 -16.17 -12.87 -17.53
CA LEU A 354 -16.77 -13.51 -18.69
C LEU A 354 -18.24 -13.88 -18.47
N GLY A 355 -18.83 -13.52 -17.31
CA GLY A 355 -20.21 -13.85 -16.99
C GLY A 355 -20.48 -15.35 -16.75
N ILE A 356 -19.43 -16.17 -16.62
CA ILE A 356 -19.57 -17.62 -16.48
C ILE A 356 -19.96 -17.95 -15.03
N ALA A 357 -20.99 -18.80 -14.84
CA ALA A 357 -21.41 -19.25 -13.51
C ALA A 357 -20.32 -20.14 -12.85
N PRO A 358 -20.19 -20.14 -11.50
CA PRO A 358 -19.27 -21.03 -10.82
C PRO A 358 -19.63 -22.50 -11.05
N TYR A 359 -18.62 -23.36 -11.17
CA TYR A 359 -18.82 -24.79 -11.29
C TYR A 359 -19.38 -25.39 -10.00
N GLY A 360 -20.44 -26.17 -10.14
CA GLY A 360 -21.12 -26.89 -9.07
C GLY A 360 -22.64 -26.64 -9.09
N PRO A 361 -23.42 -27.48 -8.40
CA PRO A 361 -24.84 -27.25 -8.27
C PRO A 361 -25.07 -25.89 -7.61
N LEU A 362 -25.80 -24.99 -8.29
CA LEU A 362 -26.42 -23.89 -7.60
C LEU A 362 -27.38 -24.51 -6.58
N HIS A 363 -27.29 -24.10 -5.33
CA HIS A 363 -28.28 -24.52 -4.36
C HIS A 363 -29.64 -23.99 -4.81
N ASP A 364 -30.58 -24.89 -5.05
CA ASP A 364 -31.95 -24.53 -5.39
C ASP A 364 -32.61 -23.91 -4.16
N TRP A 365 -32.78 -22.60 -4.25
CA TRP A 365 -33.47 -21.83 -3.25
C TRP A 365 -34.97 -22.02 -3.42
N SER A 366 -35.50 -23.09 -2.83
CA SER A 366 -36.95 -23.29 -2.70
C SER A 366 -37.56 -22.13 -1.89
N GLU A 367 -38.85 -21.87 -2.09
CA GLU A 367 -39.58 -20.84 -1.34
C GLU A 367 -39.46 -21.06 0.18
N ALA A 368 -39.50 -22.31 0.63
CA ALA A 368 -39.27 -22.69 2.02
C ALA A 368 -37.87 -22.30 2.53
N ASN A 369 -36.81 -22.54 1.73
CA ASN A 369 -35.44 -22.19 2.10
C ASN A 369 -35.20 -20.67 2.08
N VAL A 370 -35.89 -19.95 1.20
CA VAL A 370 -35.87 -18.48 1.17
C VAL A 370 -36.57 -17.89 2.40
N ALA A 371 -37.67 -18.48 2.84
CA ALA A 371 -38.39 -18.04 4.05
C ALA A 371 -37.54 -18.17 5.34
N LEU A 372 -36.52 -19.04 5.34
CA LEU A 372 -35.55 -19.16 6.46
C LEU A 372 -34.53 -18.01 6.50
N LEU A 373 -34.37 -17.24 5.42
CA LEU A 373 -33.41 -16.13 5.38
C LEU A 373 -33.91 -14.96 6.23
N GLY A 374 -33.09 -14.52 7.19
CA GLY A 374 -33.42 -13.40 8.08
C GLY A 374 -34.21 -13.78 9.33
N THR A 375 -34.80 -14.98 9.41
CA THR A 375 -35.52 -15.49 10.59
C THR A 375 -34.61 -16.10 11.66
N MET A 376 -33.38 -16.47 11.28
CA MET A 376 -32.34 -16.92 12.21
C MET A 376 -30.95 -16.56 11.67
N PRO A 377 -29.87 -16.62 12.47
CA PRO A 377 -28.53 -16.26 12.01
C PRO A 377 -28.10 -17.06 10.78
N ASP A 378 -27.45 -16.39 9.81
CA ASP A 378 -27.00 -17.00 8.54
C ASP A 378 -26.22 -18.32 8.75
N ALA A 379 -25.51 -18.46 9.88
CA ALA A 379 -24.79 -19.69 10.24
C ALA A 379 -25.70 -20.87 10.63
N LYS A 380 -26.86 -20.61 11.27
CA LYS A 380 -27.84 -21.66 11.60
C LYS A 380 -28.60 -22.10 10.35
N VAL A 381 -29.05 -21.16 9.53
CA VAL A 381 -29.64 -21.45 8.21
C VAL A 381 -28.67 -22.27 7.36
N ALA A 382 -27.39 -21.90 7.35
CA ALA A 382 -26.37 -22.62 6.61
C ALA A 382 -26.22 -24.07 7.09
N LYS A 383 -26.23 -24.32 8.42
CA LYS A 383 -26.21 -25.69 8.95
C LYS A 383 -27.45 -26.49 8.55
N LEU A 384 -28.64 -25.89 8.62
CA LEU A 384 -29.90 -26.56 8.25
C LEU A 384 -29.95 -26.94 6.77
N LEU A 385 -29.43 -26.08 5.90
CA LEU A 385 -29.44 -26.29 4.45
C LEU A 385 -28.20 -27.04 3.93
N GLY A 386 -27.27 -27.44 4.79
CA GLY A 386 -26.00 -28.06 4.38
C GLY A 386 -25.10 -27.12 3.56
N LEU A 387 -25.26 -25.81 3.73
CA LEU A 387 -24.58 -24.77 2.96
C LEU A 387 -23.43 -24.10 3.71
N ARG A 388 -22.63 -23.34 2.96
CA ARG A 388 -21.67 -22.40 3.55
C ARG A 388 -22.40 -21.13 4.01
N PRO A 389 -22.08 -20.55 5.18
CA PRO A 389 -22.70 -19.31 5.65
C PRO A 389 -22.63 -18.14 4.66
N LEU A 390 -21.58 -18.10 3.84
CA LEU A 390 -21.43 -17.08 2.81
C LEU A 390 -22.46 -17.22 1.68
N THR A 391 -22.88 -18.44 1.32
CA THR A 391 -23.89 -18.69 0.29
C THR A 391 -25.25 -18.15 0.74
N VAL A 392 -25.62 -18.42 1.99
CA VAL A 392 -26.84 -17.90 2.64
C VAL A 392 -26.80 -16.38 2.70
N LYS A 393 -25.68 -15.81 3.18
CA LYS A 393 -25.48 -14.36 3.25
C LYS A 393 -25.60 -13.67 1.89
N ASN A 394 -25.03 -14.25 0.83
CA ASN A 394 -25.08 -13.71 -0.52
C ASN A 394 -26.51 -13.73 -1.07
N LYS A 395 -27.26 -14.84 -0.89
CA LYS A 395 -28.66 -14.92 -1.30
C LYS A 395 -29.53 -13.94 -0.51
N ARG A 396 -29.31 -13.84 0.80
CA ARG A 396 -29.99 -12.88 1.67
C ARG A 396 -29.80 -11.45 1.15
N TYR A 397 -28.57 -11.08 0.80
CA TYR A 397 -28.30 -9.77 0.20
C TYR A 397 -28.88 -9.58 -1.20
N SER A 398 -28.86 -10.61 -2.06
CA SER A 398 -29.46 -10.50 -3.39
C SER A 398 -30.97 -10.27 -3.34
N LEU A 399 -31.63 -10.75 -2.28
CA LEU A 399 -33.06 -10.54 -2.01
C LEU A 399 -33.34 -9.31 -1.14
N GLY A 400 -32.33 -8.52 -0.76
CA GLY A 400 -32.50 -7.34 0.10
C GLY A 400 -32.93 -7.65 1.55
N ILE A 401 -32.87 -8.91 1.98
CA ILE A 401 -33.32 -9.33 3.31
C ILE A 401 -32.27 -8.91 4.35
N ALA A 402 -32.72 -8.31 5.45
CA ALA A 402 -31.82 -7.90 6.52
C ALA A 402 -31.31 -9.11 7.33
N ALA A 403 -30.13 -9.02 7.93
CA ALA A 403 -29.62 -10.12 8.76
C ALA A 403 -30.52 -10.32 9.98
N HIS A 404 -30.64 -11.56 10.46
CA HIS A 404 -31.38 -11.85 11.69
C HIS A 404 -30.87 -11.00 12.86
N ASN A 405 -31.80 -10.42 13.64
CA ASN A 405 -31.54 -9.46 14.71
C ASN A 405 -30.87 -8.13 14.28
N SER A 406 -30.82 -7.80 12.99
CA SER A 406 -30.36 -6.47 12.57
C SER A 406 -31.28 -5.35 13.09
N ASN A 407 -32.59 -5.60 13.21
CA ASN A 407 -33.55 -4.64 13.77
C ASN A 407 -33.63 -4.67 15.31
N ALA A 408 -33.22 -5.75 15.97
CA ALA A 408 -33.32 -5.89 17.43
C ALA A 408 -32.48 -4.84 18.18
N TYR A 409 -31.36 -4.42 17.59
CA TYR A 409 -30.50 -3.38 18.17
C TYR A 409 -30.83 -1.96 17.67
N TRP A 410 -31.57 -1.85 16.57
CA TRP A 410 -31.91 -0.58 15.93
C TRP A 410 -33.41 -0.30 16.00
N SER A 411 -33.94 -0.33 17.23
CA SER A 411 -35.26 0.26 17.52
C SER A 411 -35.26 1.76 17.18
N GLU A 412 -36.44 2.35 17.00
CA GLU A 412 -36.58 3.80 16.78
C GLU A 412 -35.86 4.60 17.87
N ALA A 413 -35.95 4.16 19.13
CA ALA A 413 -35.22 4.73 20.25
C ALA A 413 -33.69 4.68 20.06
N ASN A 414 -33.13 3.54 19.66
CA ASN A 414 -31.69 3.39 19.47
C ASN A 414 -31.17 4.12 18.21
N VAL A 415 -32.03 4.26 17.19
CA VAL A 415 -31.73 5.05 16.00
C VAL A 415 -31.69 6.55 16.33
N ALA A 416 -32.59 7.04 17.20
CA ALA A 416 -32.59 8.42 17.68
C ALA A 416 -31.33 8.80 18.49
N LEU A 417 -30.64 7.81 19.07
CA LEU A 417 -29.37 8.03 19.77
C LEU A 417 -28.16 8.19 18.83
N LEU A 418 -28.30 7.85 17.54
CA LEU A 418 -27.23 8.06 16.56
C LEU A 418 -27.04 9.56 16.32
N GLY A 419 -25.82 10.05 16.52
CA GLY A 419 -25.49 11.48 16.32
C GLY A 419 -25.72 12.38 17.54
N THR A 420 -26.40 11.90 18.60
CA THR A 420 -26.56 12.64 19.87
C THR A 420 -25.44 12.35 20.88
N MET A 421 -24.72 11.25 20.69
CA MET A 421 -23.55 10.88 21.49
C MET A 421 -22.48 10.23 20.61
N THR A 422 -21.27 10.07 21.16
CA THR A 422 -20.17 9.45 20.40
C THR A 422 -20.49 7.99 20.05
N ASP A 423 -20.12 7.58 18.83
CA ASP A 423 -20.35 6.20 18.34
C ASP A 423 -19.76 5.14 19.30
N ALA A 424 -18.69 5.48 20.04
CA ALA A 424 -18.08 4.61 21.04
C ALA A 424 -18.94 4.43 22.31
N LYS A 425 -19.58 5.51 22.80
CA LYS A 425 -20.46 5.45 23.96
C LYS A 425 -21.75 4.69 23.63
N LEU A 426 -22.31 4.94 22.46
CA LEU A 426 -23.50 4.23 21.98
C LEU A 426 -23.20 2.73 21.74
N ALA A 427 -22.03 2.41 21.18
CA ALA A 427 -21.58 1.03 21.02
C ALA A 427 -21.48 0.29 22.37
N GLN A 428 -20.95 0.95 23.40
CA GLN A 428 -20.86 0.39 24.74
C GLN A 428 -22.25 0.17 25.38
N GLN A 429 -23.17 1.14 25.23
CA GLN A 429 -24.54 1.02 25.77
C GLN A 429 -25.36 -0.09 25.13
N LEU A 430 -25.20 -0.30 23.82
CA LEU A 430 -25.94 -1.33 23.08
C LEU A 430 -25.24 -2.70 23.08
N GLY A 431 -24.06 -2.82 23.71
CA GLY A 431 -23.25 -4.03 23.66
C GLY A 431 -22.77 -4.39 22.25
N LEU A 432 -22.63 -3.39 21.36
CA LEU A 432 -22.26 -3.57 19.96
C LEU A 432 -20.81 -3.19 19.70
N HIS A 433 -20.27 -3.71 18.60
CA HIS A 433 -18.97 -3.27 18.10
C HIS A 433 -19.08 -1.89 17.44
N LEU A 434 -18.09 -1.01 17.67
CA LEU A 434 -18.04 0.37 17.16
C LEU A 434 -18.37 0.49 15.66
N ILE A 435 -17.84 -0.42 14.84
CA ILE A 435 -18.05 -0.43 13.38
C ILE A 435 -19.53 -0.64 13.02
N THR A 436 -20.31 -1.36 13.82
CA THR A 436 -21.73 -1.61 13.59
C THR A 436 -22.53 -0.32 13.74
N VAL A 437 -22.24 0.46 14.78
CA VAL A 437 -22.84 1.79 15.03
C VAL A 437 -22.46 2.79 13.94
N GLN A 438 -21.18 2.84 13.58
CA GLN A 438 -20.69 3.70 12.50
C GLN A 438 -21.38 3.40 11.16
N ARG A 439 -21.49 2.12 10.79
CA ARG A 439 -22.15 1.71 9.55
C ARG A 439 -23.62 2.11 9.53
N LYS A 440 -24.36 1.93 10.64
CA LYS A 440 -25.75 2.35 10.72
C LYS A 440 -25.87 3.87 10.60
N ARG A 441 -25.04 4.62 11.32
CA ARG A 441 -24.96 6.09 11.22
C ARG A 441 -24.74 6.55 9.78
N TYR A 442 -23.76 5.95 9.08
CA TYR A 442 -23.48 6.26 7.68
C TYR A 442 -24.64 5.88 6.75
N SER A 443 -25.30 4.75 6.97
CA SER A 443 -26.45 4.33 6.15
C SER A 443 -27.65 5.27 6.27
N LEU A 444 -27.79 5.97 7.40
CA LEU A 444 -28.85 6.95 7.65
C LEU A 444 -28.40 8.40 7.37
N GLY A 445 -27.16 8.62 6.90
CA GLY A 445 -26.64 9.95 6.60
C GLY A 445 -26.43 10.85 7.82
N ILE A 446 -26.45 10.30 9.04
CA ILE A 446 -26.34 11.07 10.28
C ILE A 446 -24.87 11.46 10.52
N ALA A 447 -24.59 12.71 10.87
CA ALA A 447 -23.22 13.16 11.20
C ALA A 447 -22.74 12.55 12.53
N SER A 448 -21.42 12.32 12.68
CA SER A 448 -20.87 11.86 13.96
C SER A 448 -21.00 12.96 15.01
N PHE A 449 -21.41 12.60 16.23
CA PHE A 449 -21.45 13.54 17.35
C PHE A 449 -20.06 14.14 17.60
N ALA A 450 -19.94 15.45 17.39
CA ALA A 450 -18.75 16.21 17.71
C ALA A 450 -18.99 16.94 19.04
N PRO A 451 -18.41 16.49 20.16
CA PRO A 451 -18.50 17.24 21.40
C PRO A 451 -17.84 18.60 21.18
N THR A 452 -18.62 19.66 21.34
CA THR A 452 -18.15 21.04 21.29
C THR A 452 -17.06 21.23 22.35
N GLY A 453 -15.91 21.76 21.92
CA GLY A 453 -14.91 22.34 22.82
C GLY A 453 -14.00 21.38 23.58
N ARG A 454 -13.09 20.67 22.89
CA ARG A 454 -11.76 20.44 23.48
C ARG A 454 -10.93 21.72 23.28
N LYS A 455 -11.04 22.67 24.22
CA LYS A 455 -9.95 23.64 24.43
C LYS A 455 -8.71 22.80 24.72
N ARG A 456 -7.74 22.82 23.80
CA ARG A 456 -6.41 22.28 24.05
C ARG A 456 -5.80 23.18 25.12
N ALA A 457 -5.69 22.65 26.34
CA ALA A 457 -4.80 23.20 27.35
C ALA A 457 -3.34 22.97 26.93
#